data_AF-A0A1M7LFX8-F1
#
_entry.id   AF-A0A1M7LFX8-F1
#
_cell.length_a   1.000
_cell.length_b   1.000
_cell.length_c   1.000
_cell.angle_alpha   90.00
_cell.angle_beta   90.00
_cell.angle_gamma   90.00
#
_symmetry.space_group_name_H-M   'P 1'
#
loop_
_entity.id
_entity.type
_entity.pdbx_description
1 polymer ?
#
loop_
_entity_poly.entity_id
_entity_poly.type
_entity_poly.pdbx_seq_one_letter_code
_entity_poly.pdbx_strand_id
1 'polypeptide(L)'
;MGLFYKYIKGEEIIVKIKTKRDIGFWKYQLFGILSLFMKDENDYLIITDKRILFFVKDKVKANHIYQDFSKIKINTKSDLLSFQNENKELQEISLSEFQLEYEDYQYLKHKLN
;
A
#
# COMPACT_ATOMS: atom_id res chain seq x y z
N MET A 1 11.61 -2.23 15.25
CA MET A 1 10.34 -2.88 14.85
C MET A 1 9.68 -2.06 13.77
N GLY A 2 9.23 -2.69 12.67
CA GLY A 2 8.64 -1.97 11.53
C GLY A 2 7.30 -1.32 11.85
N LEU A 3 7.01 -0.20 11.18
CA LEU A 3 5.83 0.66 11.40
C LEU A 3 4.49 -0.11 11.38
N PHE A 4 4.39 -1.14 10.55
CA PHE A 4 3.19 -1.94 10.33
C PHE A 4 3.08 -3.17 11.23
N TYR A 5 4.14 -3.53 11.98
CA TYR A 5 4.20 -4.78 12.74
C TYR A 5 3.06 -4.93 13.76
N LYS A 6 2.59 -3.82 14.34
CA LYS A 6 1.48 -3.83 15.30
C LYS A 6 0.13 -4.23 14.70
N TYR A 7 -0.03 -4.12 13.38
CA TYR A 7 -1.30 -4.42 12.69
C TYR A 7 -1.37 -5.83 12.13
N ILE A 8 -0.22 -6.41 11.76
CA ILE A 8 -0.13 -7.70 11.05
C ILE A 8 0.61 -8.77 11.86
N LYS A 9 0.66 -8.62 13.19
CA LYS A 9 1.39 -9.55 14.05
C LYS A 9 0.73 -10.93 13.99
N GLY A 10 1.47 -11.93 13.52
CA GLY A 10 0.96 -13.30 13.36
C GLY A 10 0.17 -13.52 12.06
N GLU A 11 0.34 -12.62 11.09
CA GLU A 11 -0.23 -12.72 9.74
C GLU A 11 0.91 -12.95 8.73
N GLU A 12 0.63 -13.70 7.68
CA GLU A 12 1.59 -13.97 6.61
C GLU A 12 1.53 -12.83 5.59
N ILE A 13 2.67 -12.23 5.25
CA ILE A 13 2.74 -11.17 4.25
C ILE A 13 2.82 -11.81 2.86
N ILE A 14 1.79 -11.61 2.05
CA ILE A 14 1.73 -12.12 0.66
C ILE A 14 2.26 -11.07 -0.31
N VAL A 15 1.85 -9.81 -0.12
CA VAL A 15 2.27 -8.66 -0.92
C VAL A 15 2.83 -7.59 0.00
N LYS A 16 3.97 -7.03 -0.39
CA LYS A 16 4.54 -5.85 0.24
C LYS A 16 5.15 -4.98 -0.84
N ILE A 17 4.52 -3.85 -1.08
CA ILE A 17 5.03 -2.80 -1.96
C ILE A 17 5.43 -1.62 -1.10
N LYS A 18 6.60 -1.07 -1.41
CA LYS A 18 7.15 0.13 -0.78
C LYS A 18 7.36 1.14 -1.89
N THR A 19 6.59 2.21 -1.89
CA THR A 19 6.82 3.33 -2.81
C THR A 19 7.55 4.44 -2.06
N LYS A 20 8.54 5.03 -2.73
CA LYS A 20 9.13 6.28 -2.25
C LYS A 20 8.20 7.38 -2.70
N ARG A 21 7.59 8.12 -1.78
CA ARG A 21 6.98 9.38 -2.17
C ARG A 21 8.15 10.31 -2.47
N ASP A 22 8.30 10.74 -3.72
CA ASP A 22 9.28 11.78 -4.03
C ASP A 22 8.99 12.95 -3.09
N ILE A 23 9.94 13.20 -2.18
CA ILE A 23 10.00 14.41 -1.39
C ILE A 23 10.18 15.48 -2.46
N GLY A 24 9.07 16.03 -2.95
CA GLY A 24 9.03 16.67 -4.26
C GLY A 24 10.21 17.60 -4.44
N PHE A 25 10.83 17.60 -5.62
CA PHE A 25 11.98 18.42 -6.01
C PHE A 25 12.04 19.80 -5.33
N TRP A 26 10.89 20.44 -5.15
CA TRP A 26 10.65 21.65 -4.34
C TRP A 26 11.19 21.64 -2.90
N LYS A 27 11.01 20.57 -2.11
CA LYS A 27 11.60 20.42 -0.77
C LYS A 27 13.12 20.31 -0.83
N TYR A 28 13.67 19.58 -1.78
CA TYR A 28 15.13 19.53 -1.98
C TYR A 28 15.69 20.91 -2.34
N GLN A 29 14.99 21.65 -3.21
CA GLN A 29 15.41 22.99 -3.64
C GLN A 29 15.30 24.02 -2.51
N LEU A 30 14.29 23.93 -1.63
CA LEU A 30 14.14 24.84 -0.49
C LEU A 30 15.08 24.52 0.68
N PHE A 31 15.32 23.24 0.97
CA PHE A 31 15.99 22.82 2.22
C PHE A 31 17.46 22.41 2.03
N GLY A 32 17.96 22.27 0.80
CA GLY A 32 19.38 22.00 0.53
C GLY A 32 19.90 20.80 1.34
N ILE A 33 21.03 20.96 2.04
CA ILE A 33 21.68 19.91 2.84
C ILE A 33 20.77 19.39 3.98
N LEU A 34 19.79 20.17 4.45
CA LEU A 34 18.82 19.73 5.46
C LEU A 34 17.87 18.63 4.95
N SER A 35 17.71 18.51 3.62
CA SER A 35 16.96 17.41 3.01
C SER A 35 17.58 16.04 3.32
N LEU A 36 18.90 15.96 3.52
CA LEU A 36 19.60 14.71 3.90
C LEU A 36 19.19 14.20 5.29
N PHE A 37 18.61 15.06 6.13
CA PHE A 37 18.10 14.71 7.46
C PHE A 37 16.57 14.56 7.50
N MET A 38 15.88 14.81 6.38
CA MET A 38 14.45 14.51 6.29
C MET A 38 14.27 12.99 6.15
N LYS A 39 13.44 12.40 7.02
CA LYS A 39 13.08 10.98 6.89
C LYS A 39 12.40 10.75 5.55
N ASP A 40 12.87 9.75 4.81
CA ASP A 40 12.16 9.20 3.66
C ASP A 40 10.76 8.75 4.11
N GLU A 41 9.74 9.56 3.80
CA GLU A 41 8.34 9.20 3.97
C GLU A 41 7.99 8.16 2.89
N ASN A 42 8.05 6.89 3.26
CA ASN A 42 7.69 5.80 2.37
C ASN A 42 6.21 5.45 2.58
N ASP A 43 5.51 5.19 1.49
CA ASP A 43 4.18 4.62 1.55
C ASP A 43 4.28 3.10 1.39
N TYR A 44 3.39 2.37 2.08
CA TYR A 44 3.40 0.91 2.09
C TYR A 44 2.02 0.34 1.80
N LEU A 45 1.93 -0.47 0.75
CA LEU A 45 0.80 -1.35 0.49
C LEU A 45 1.19 -2.76 0.96
N ILE A 46 0.43 -3.31 1.90
CA ILE A 46 0.66 -4.63 2.46
C ILE A 46 -0.63 -5.43 2.34
N ILE A 47 -0.55 -6.58 1.69
CA ILE A 47 -1.62 -7.58 1.67
C ILE A 47 -1.08 -8.80 2.39
N THR A 48 -1.77 -9.18 3.44
CA THR A 48 -1.46 -10.39 4.23
C THR A 48 -2.33 -11.55 3.78
N ASP A 49 -2.42 -12.62 4.56
CA ASP A 49 -3.41 -13.69 4.44
C ASP A 49 -4.82 -13.29 4.92
N LYS A 50 -4.95 -12.18 5.67
CA LYS A 50 -6.23 -11.77 6.32
C LYS A 50 -6.71 -10.37 5.99
N ARG A 51 -5.77 -9.46 5.69
CA ARG A 51 -6.07 -8.03 5.56
C ARG A 51 -5.27 -7.33 4.47
N ILE A 52 -5.83 -6.23 4.00
CA ILE A 52 -5.16 -5.23 3.19
C ILE A 52 -4.91 -4.00 4.08
N LEU A 53 -3.68 -3.53 4.10
CA LEU A 53 -3.22 -2.45 4.96
C LEU A 53 -2.42 -1.43 4.14
N PHE A 54 -2.76 -0.16 4.33
CA PHE A 54 -2.16 0.97 3.63
C PHE A 54 -1.56 1.95 4.64
N PHE A 55 -0.29 2.28 4.45
CA PHE A 55 0.36 3.38 5.13
C PHE A 55 0.73 4.48 4.17
N VAL A 56 0.34 5.70 4.53
CA VAL A 56 0.73 6.90 3.81
C VAL A 56 1.31 7.88 4.81
N LYS A 57 2.56 8.32 4.60
CA LYS A 57 3.30 9.20 5.54
C LYS A 57 3.26 8.68 6.98
N ASP A 58 3.58 7.39 7.16
CA ASP A 58 3.56 6.70 8.46
C ASP A 58 2.19 6.62 9.16
N LYS A 59 1.10 7.00 8.49
CA LYS A 59 -0.27 6.90 9.02
C LYS A 59 -1.04 5.79 8.30
N VAL A 60 -1.83 5.02 9.05
CA VAL A 60 -2.77 4.08 8.44
C VAL A 60 -3.86 4.86 7.72
N LYS A 61 -3.97 4.66 6.41
CA LYS A 61 -5.07 5.20 5.60
C LYS A 61 -6.22 4.21 5.47
N ALA A 62 -5.89 2.94 5.35
CA ALA A 62 -6.87 1.89 5.18
C ALA A 62 -6.35 0.61 5.83
N ASN A 63 -7.24 -0.11 6.50
CA ASN A 63 -6.98 -1.37 7.21
C ASN A 63 -8.27 -2.19 7.11
N HIS A 64 -8.33 -3.05 6.10
CA HIS A 64 -9.54 -3.81 5.79
C HIS A 64 -9.26 -5.29 5.89
N ILE A 65 -10.08 -5.97 6.67
CA ILE A 65 -10.13 -7.42 6.70
C ILE A 65 -10.97 -7.88 5.52
N TYR A 66 -10.49 -8.88 4.80
CA TYR A 66 -11.22 -9.49 3.69
C TYR A 66 -11.48 -10.96 3.99
N GLN A 67 -12.49 -11.53 3.36
CA GLN A 67 -12.90 -12.90 3.62
C GLN A 67 -12.03 -13.93 2.87
N ASP A 68 -11.70 -13.63 1.61
CA ASP A 68 -11.08 -14.57 0.69
C ASP A 68 -10.06 -13.86 -0.21
N PHE A 69 -8.79 -14.25 -0.10
CA PHE A 69 -7.69 -13.66 -0.87
C PHE A 69 -7.88 -13.86 -2.38
N SER A 70 -8.43 -15.00 -2.80
CA SER A 70 -8.64 -15.32 -4.22
C SER A 70 -9.66 -14.39 -4.91
N LYS A 71 -10.43 -13.64 -4.12
CA LYS A 71 -11.42 -12.68 -4.61
C LYS A 71 -10.91 -11.25 -4.66
N ILE A 72 -9.67 -11.01 -4.25
CA ILE A 72 -9.04 -9.70 -4.38
C ILE A 72 -8.68 -9.50 -5.86
N LYS A 73 -9.17 -8.42 -6.45
CA LYS A 73 -8.92 -8.09 -7.86
C LYS A 73 -8.37 -6.68 -7.98
N ILE A 74 -7.39 -6.52 -8.86
CA ILE A 74 -6.84 -5.23 -9.21
C ILE A 74 -7.30 -4.82 -10.61
N ASN A 75 -7.82 -3.61 -10.73
CA ASN A 75 -8.07 -2.95 -12.01
C ASN A 75 -7.01 -1.87 -12.22
N THR A 76 -6.00 -2.19 -13.03
CA THR A 76 -4.88 -1.29 -13.34
C THR A 76 -5.26 -0.12 -14.27
N LYS A 77 -6.49 -0.09 -14.80
CA LYS A 77 -6.96 1.04 -15.63
C LYS A 77 -7.61 2.13 -14.79
N SER A 78 -8.24 1.74 -13.67
CA SER A 78 -8.94 2.65 -12.76
C SER A 78 -8.23 2.79 -11.41
N ASP A 79 -7.07 2.14 -11.24
CA ASP A 79 -6.31 2.05 -9.99
C ASP A 79 -7.20 1.64 -8.81
N LEU A 80 -8.06 0.65 -9.01
CA LEU A 80 -8.97 0.14 -7.98
C LEU A 80 -8.54 -1.26 -7.54
N LEU A 81 -8.54 -1.48 -6.22
CA LEU A 81 -8.42 -2.78 -5.59
C LEU A 81 -9.78 -3.16 -5.00
N SER A 82 -10.41 -4.18 -5.57
CA SER A 82 -11.73 -4.66 -5.15
C SER A 82 -11.59 -5.96 -4.36
N PHE A 83 -12.31 -6.11 -3.25
CA PHE A 83 -12.29 -7.30 -2.39
C PHE A 83 -13.62 -7.49 -1.67
N GLN A 84 -13.86 -8.68 -1.13
CA GLN A 84 -15.03 -8.94 -0.27
C GLN A 84 -14.65 -8.83 1.20
N ASN A 85 -15.38 -8.01 1.95
CA ASN A 85 -15.22 -7.94 3.41
C ASN A 85 -15.82 -9.18 4.10
N GLU A 86 -15.71 -9.25 5.43
CA GLU A 86 -16.27 -10.35 6.24
C GLU A 86 -17.80 -10.51 6.10
N ASN A 87 -18.50 -9.42 5.76
CA ASN A 87 -19.95 -9.39 5.53
C ASN A 87 -20.33 -9.80 4.10
N LYS A 88 -19.37 -10.24 3.26
CA LYS A 88 -19.54 -10.56 1.83
C LYS A 88 -19.91 -9.36 0.96
N GLU A 89 -19.73 -8.14 1.46
CA GLU A 89 -19.94 -6.92 0.69
C GLU A 89 -18.71 -6.62 -0.15
N LEU A 90 -18.94 -6.19 -1.38
CA LEU A 90 -17.87 -5.72 -2.25
C LEU A 90 -17.39 -4.35 -1.76
N GLN A 91 -16.09 -4.25 -1.52
CA GLN A 91 -15.40 -3.04 -1.13
C GLN A 91 -14.36 -2.70 -2.19
N GLU A 92 -14.14 -1.42 -2.42
CA GLU A 92 -13.16 -0.93 -3.38
C GLU A 92 -12.29 0.14 -2.72
N ILE A 93 -10.98 0.05 -2.94
CA ILE A 93 -10.02 1.03 -2.48
C ILE A 93 -9.27 1.59 -3.69
N SER A 94 -9.19 2.90 -3.76
CA SER A 94 -8.36 3.56 -4.77
C SER A 94 -6.88 3.49 -4.38
N LEU A 95 -6.09 2.99 -5.32
CA LEU A 95 -4.63 2.96 -5.28
C LEU A 95 -4.01 4.26 -5.82
N SER A 96 -4.82 5.21 -6.31
CA SER A 96 -4.33 6.47 -6.91
C SER A 96 -3.56 7.37 -5.93
N GLU A 97 -3.83 7.29 -4.63
CA GLU A 97 -3.04 7.98 -3.61
C GLU A 97 -1.63 7.38 -3.45
N PHE A 98 -1.43 6.15 -3.94
CA PHE A 98 -0.13 5.50 -4.04
C PHE A 98 0.49 5.79 -5.40
N GLN A 99 1.72 6.29 -5.37
CA GLN A 99 2.57 6.43 -6.56
C GLN A 99 3.11 5.04 -6.95
N LEU A 100 2.22 4.11 -7.30
CA LEU A 100 2.61 2.79 -7.81
C LEU A 100 3.21 2.95 -9.20
N GLU A 101 4.35 2.31 -9.42
CA GLU A 101 4.97 2.24 -10.74
C GLU A 101 4.40 1.07 -11.54
N TYR A 102 4.70 1.05 -12.85
CA TYR A 102 4.25 -0.04 -13.72
C TYR A 102 4.67 -1.42 -13.19
N GLU A 103 5.88 -1.54 -12.65
CA GLU A 103 6.40 -2.78 -12.08
C GLU A 103 5.60 -3.24 -10.85
N ASP A 104 5.16 -2.30 -10.01
CA ASP A 104 4.30 -2.60 -8.85
C ASP A 104 2.94 -3.16 -9.30
N TYR A 105 2.36 -2.58 -10.36
CA TYR A 105 1.12 -3.10 -10.94
C TYR A 105 1.30 -4.50 -11.53
N GLN A 106 2.42 -4.78 -12.21
CA GLN A 106 2.70 -6.13 -12.72
C GLN A 106 2.89 -7.12 -11.57
N TYR A 107 3.60 -6.72 -10.51
CA TYR A 107 3.80 -7.53 -9.32
C TYR A 107 2.47 -7.87 -8.64
N LEU A 108 1.60 -6.88 -8.42
CA LEU A 108 0.25 -7.08 -7.88
C LEU A 108 -0.57 -8.03 -8.75
N LYS A 109 -0.56 -7.81 -10.06
CA LYS A 109 -1.30 -8.65 -11.00
C LYS A 109 -0.83 -10.09 -10.97
N HIS A 110 0.46 -10.35 -10.80
CA HIS A 110 0.98 -11.71 -10.66
C HIS A 110 0.56 -12.34 -9.31
N LYS A 111 0.62 -11.59 -8.21
CA LYS A 111 0.30 -12.13 -6.89
C LYS A 111 -1.19 -12.36 -6.64
N LEU A 112 -2.05 -11.62 -7.35
CA LEU A 112 -3.51 -11.67 -7.19
C LEU A 112 -4.23 -12.47 -8.29
N ASN A 113 -3.53 -12.94 -9.33
CA ASN A 113 -4.08 -13.87 -10.34
C ASN A 113 -3.56 -15.30 -10.15
#